data_AF-A0A9P6L1E3-F1
#
_entry.id   AF-A0A9P6L1E3-F1
#
_cell.length_a   1.000
_cell.length_b   1.000
_cell.length_c   1.000
_cell.angle_alpha   90.00
_cell.angle_beta   90.00
_cell.angle_gamma   90.00
#
_symmetry.space_group_name_H-M   'P 1'
#
loop_
_entity.id
_entity.type
_entity.pdbx_description
1 polymer ?
#
loop_
_entity_poly.entity_id
_entity_poly.type
_entity_poly.pdbx_seq_one_letter_code
_entity_poly.pdbx_strand_id
1 'polypeptide(L)'
;MACSASMASSTLVQLPSLDEIQTGTSEPDGGRDALNKVVSTLFEHSPVLDEHLVPNLASSSSTITSYIDLVDRSAAIIRSWTPALQSSFISGHPRIGEQNPAQLSALSTSEQARYHTPPWVIERLGWLNGVYEERYEGLRYITFVNGRTRTEVLEEMESALGVEKARGPGWGGEGGENSSAVVKVEVGGEEWLKELERAVGEVILIAKDRVRKLGLA
;
A
#
# COMPACT_ATOMS: atom_id res chain seq x y z
N MET A 1 -25.04 31.62 20.19
CA MET A 1 -24.96 30.68 19.05
C MET A 1 -23.62 29.97 19.18
N ALA A 2 -23.59 28.86 19.91
CA ALA A 2 -22.34 28.16 20.24
C ALA A 2 -21.98 27.23 19.07
N CYS A 3 -20.81 27.45 18.48
CA CYS A 3 -20.24 26.61 17.44
C CYS A 3 -19.64 25.38 18.14
N SER A 4 -20.33 24.24 18.06
CA SER A 4 -19.83 22.97 18.59
C SER A 4 -18.86 22.38 17.56
N ALA A 5 -17.56 22.47 17.86
CA ALA A 5 -16.54 21.74 17.12
C ALA A 5 -16.73 20.25 17.38
N SER A 6 -17.13 19.50 16.34
CA SER A 6 -17.15 18.05 16.36
C SER A 6 -15.71 17.54 16.43
N MET A 7 -15.30 17.05 17.60
CA MET A 7 -14.07 16.27 17.75
C MET A 7 -14.29 14.93 17.04
N ALA A 8 -13.68 14.74 15.88
CA ALA A 8 -13.57 13.42 15.28
C ALA A 8 -12.82 12.52 16.27
N SER A 9 -13.53 11.56 16.85
CA SER A 9 -12.96 10.51 17.68
C SER A 9 -12.01 9.69 16.80
N SER A 10 -10.71 9.95 16.94
CA SER A 10 -9.68 9.11 16.35
C SER A 10 -9.65 7.83 17.18
N THR A 11 -10.40 6.82 16.73
CA THR A 11 -10.29 5.47 17.30
C THR A 11 -8.85 5.02 17.05
N LEU A 12 -8.02 5.06 18.10
CA LEU A 12 -6.70 4.48 18.08
C LEU A 12 -6.88 3.00 17.67
N VAL A 13 -6.27 2.61 16.55
CA VAL A 13 -6.29 1.23 16.10
C VAL A 13 -5.56 0.40 17.15
N GLN A 14 -6.30 -0.32 17.99
CA GLN A 14 -5.73 -1.19 19.01
C GLN A 14 -5.41 -2.55 18.39
N LEU A 15 -4.11 -2.82 18.28
CA LEU A 15 -3.58 -4.09 17.79
C LEU A 15 -3.47 -5.14 18.91
N PRO A 16 -3.70 -6.43 18.61
CA PRO A 16 -3.35 -7.54 19.49
C PRO A 16 -1.88 -7.48 19.91
N SER A 17 -1.61 -7.75 21.19
CA SER A 17 -0.28 -7.83 21.80
C SER A 17 0.57 -8.98 21.24
N LEU A 18 1.88 -8.92 21.46
CA LEU A 18 2.80 -9.99 21.04
C LEU A 18 2.46 -11.34 21.69
N ASP A 19 2.01 -11.34 22.95
CA ASP A 19 1.57 -12.54 23.64
C ASP A 19 0.33 -13.14 22.96
N GLU A 20 -0.67 -12.33 22.62
CA GLU A 20 -1.87 -12.79 21.90
C GLU A 20 -1.53 -13.37 20.52
N ILE A 21 -0.59 -12.74 19.80
CA ILE A 21 -0.08 -13.25 18.51
C ILE A 21 0.61 -14.61 18.72
N GLN A 22 1.41 -14.75 19.78
CA GLN A 22 2.23 -15.93 20.05
C GLN A 22 1.45 -17.11 20.62
N THR A 23 0.51 -16.88 21.55
CA THR A 23 -0.42 -17.92 22.02
C THR A 23 -1.32 -18.39 20.89
N GLY A 24 -1.57 -17.49 19.94
CA GLY A 24 -2.43 -17.75 18.81
C GLY A 24 -1.87 -18.67 17.72
N THR A 25 -0.56 -18.88 17.67
CA THR A 25 0.01 -19.88 16.76
C THR A 25 -0.15 -21.31 17.29
N SER A 26 -0.63 -21.48 18.53
CA SER A 26 -0.72 -22.78 19.21
C SER A 26 -2.14 -23.36 19.25
N GLU A 27 -3.18 -22.56 18.99
CA GLU A 27 -4.58 -23.02 18.88
C GLU A 27 -5.13 -22.83 17.46
N PRO A 28 -5.98 -23.75 16.95
CA PRO A 28 -6.37 -23.77 15.53
C PRO A 28 -7.11 -22.54 15.01
N ASP A 29 -7.94 -21.89 15.85
CA ASP A 29 -8.92 -20.88 15.41
C ASP A 29 -8.70 -19.48 16.01
N GLY A 30 -8.71 -19.30 17.33
CA GLY A 30 -8.70 -17.94 17.93
C GLY A 30 -7.39 -17.16 17.78
N GLY A 31 -6.33 -17.85 17.42
CA GLY A 31 -4.99 -17.31 17.40
C GLY A 31 -4.47 -16.81 16.06
N ARG A 32 -4.95 -17.45 15.00
CA ARG A 32 -4.77 -16.96 13.63
C ARG A 32 -5.47 -15.62 13.44
N ASP A 33 -6.56 -15.38 14.17
CA ASP A 33 -7.30 -14.12 14.13
C ASP A 33 -6.48 -12.93 14.63
N ALA A 34 -5.72 -13.09 15.72
CA ALA A 34 -4.86 -12.03 16.26
C ALA A 34 -3.73 -11.69 15.28
N LEU A 35 -3.04 -12.71 14.78
CA LEU A 35 -1.98 -12.54 13.77
C LEU A 35 -2.52 -11.91 12.48
N ASN A 36 -3.65 -12.40 11.98
CA ASN A 36 -4.30 -11.84 10.79
C ASN A 36 -4.65 -10.37 11.01
N LYS A 37 -5.29 -10.02 12.12
CA LYS A 37 -5.67 -8.63 12.42
C LYS A 37 -4.45 -7.70 12.39
N VAL A 38 -3.32 -8.12 12.96
CA VAL A 38 -2.09 -7.32 12.94
C VAL A 38 -1.54 -7.20 11.52
N VAL A 39 -1.39 -8.32 10.81
CA VAL A 39 -0.85 -8.37 9.44
C VAL A 39 -1.71 -7.56 8.46
N SER A 40 -3.03 -7.76 8.46
CA SER A 40 -4.01 -7.02 7.65
C SER A 40 -4.02 -5.52 7.96
N THR A 41 -3.71 -5.12 9.20
CA THR A 41 -3.57 -3.71 9.56
C THR A 41 -2.26 -3.12 9.02
N LEU A 42 -1.14 -3.83 9.19
CA LEU A 42 0.18 -3.31 8.79
C LEU A 42 0.40 -3.32 7.28
N PHE A 43 -0.14 -4.32 6.56
CA PHE A 43 0.08 -4.51 5.12
C PHE A 43 -1.12 -4.19 4.23
N GLU A 44 -2.22 -3.69 4.79
CA GLU A 44 -3.53 -3.60 4.10
C GLU A 44 -4.14 -4.97 3.82
N HIS A 45 -5.40 -5.14 4.20
CA HIS A 45 -6.10 -6.41 4.07
C HIS A 45 -6.20 -6.85 2.59
N SER A 46 -5.91 -8.11 2.32
CA SER A 46 -6.16 -8.75 1.02
C SER A 46 -6.25 -10.27 1.16
N PRO A 47 -6.96 -10.98 0.26
CA PRO A 47 -7.06 -12.44 0.30
C PRO A 47 -5.69 -13.15 0.30
N VAL A 48 -4.69 -12.57 -0.38
CA VAL A 48 -3.33 -13.13 -0.42
C VAL A 48 -2.69 -13.18 0.97
N LEU A 49 -2.99 -12.21 1.84
CA LEU A 49 -2.49 -12.24 3.21
C LEU A 49 -3.10 -13.39 4.00
N ASP A 50 -4.41 -13.58 3.88
CA ASP A 50 -5.17 -14.60 4.61
C ASP A 50 -4.81 -16.01 4.15
N GLU A 51 -4.68 -16.22 2.84
CA GLU A 51 -4.48 -17.53 2.23
C GLU A 51 -3.01 -17.97 2.25
N HIS A 52 -2.06 -17.01 2.23
CA HIS A 52 -0.64 -17.33 2.10
C HIS A 52 0.22 -16.77 3.22
N LEU A 53 0.12 -15.48 3.56
CA LEU A 53 1.07 -14.90 4.52
C LEU A 53 0.83 -15.38 5.95
N VAL A 54 -0.42 -15.28 6.42
CA VAL A 54 -0.81 -15.64 7.79
C VAL A 54 -0.54 -17.12 8.08
N PRO A 55 -0.90 -18.09 7.20
CA PRO A 55 -0.57 -19.50 7.43
C PRO A 55 0.94 -19.78 7.48
N ASN A 56 1.74 -19.11 6.65
CA ASN A 56 3.20 -19.27 6.65
C ASN A 56 3.85 -18.68 7.92
N LEU A 57 3.33 -17.56 8.43
CA LEU A 57 3.80 -16.99 9.69
C LEU A 57 3.40 -17.88 10.88
N ALA A 58 2.17 -18.39 10.88
CA ALA A 58 1.65 -19.23 11.96
C ALA A 58 2.33 -20.61 12.05
N SER A 59 2.85 -21.15 10.94
CA SER A 59 3.59 -22.42 10.93
C SER A 59 5.03 -22.30 11.42
N SER A 60 5.56 -21.07 11.59
CA SER A 60 6.90 -20.85 12.11
C SER A 60 6.95 -21.10 13.61
N SER A 61 7.90 -21.95 14.04
CA SER A 61 8.10 -22.25 15.48
C SER A 61 8.91 -21.18 16.23
N SER A 62 9.33 -20.11 15.55
CA SER A 62 10.20 -19.09 16.14
C SER A 62 9.37 -17.96 16.75
N THR A 63 9.70 -17.59 18.00
CA THR A 63 8.99 -16.54 18.73
C THR A 63 9.08 -15.19 18.03
N ILE A 64 7.96 -14.48 17.92
CA ILE A 64 7.91 -13.09 17.41
C ILE A 64 8.26 -12.15 18.57
N THR A 65 9.33 -11.37 18.40
CA THR A 65 9.90 -10.56 19.48
C THR A 65 9.47 -9.09 19.46
N SER A 66 8.97 -8.61 18.33
CA SER A 66 8.44 -7.26 18.15
C SER A 66 7.56 -7.18 16.90
N TYR A 67 6.82 -6.08 16.72
CA TYR A 67 6.07 -5.84 15.48
C TYR A 67 6.99 -5.57 14.29
N ILE A 68 8.19 -5.02 14.50
CA ILE A 68 9.20 -4.89 13.44
C ILE A 68 9.73 -6.26 13.02
N ASP A 69 10.00 -7.16 13.98
CA ASP A 69 10.38 -8.54 13.70
C ASP A 69 9.27 -9.26 12.90
N LEU A 70 8.00 -9.05 13.25
CA LEU A 70 6.87 -9.54 12.45
C LEU A 70 6.90 -9.01 11.01
N VAL A 71 7.10 -7.70 10.82
CA VAL A 71 7.19 -7.08 9.48
C VAL A 71 8.38 -7.63 8.69
N ASP A 72 9.54 -7.84 9.32
CA ASP A 72 10.73 -8.37 8.65
C ASP A 72 10.57 -9.83 8.26
N ARG A 73 9.89 -10.64 9.08
CA ARG A 73 9.52 -12.03 8.73
C ARG A 73 8.50 -12.07 7.60
N SER A 74 7.47 -11.22 7.66
CA SER A 74 6.51 -11.06 6.58
C SER A 74 7.21 -10.70 5.28
N ALA A 75 8.14 -9.75 5.32
CA ALA A 75 8.92 -9.33 4.17
C ALA A 75 9.78 -10.46 3.57
N ALA A 76 10.40 -11.29 4.41
CA ALA A 76 11.16 -12.45 3.95
C ALA A 76 10.26 -13.47 3.24
N ILE A 77 9.08 -13.75 3.79
CA ILE A 77 8.09 -14.66 3.17
C ILE A 77 7.59 -14.09 1.85
N ILE A 78 7.15 -12.83 1.82
CA ILE A 78 6.64 -12.17 0.61
C ILE A 78 7.71 -12.19 -0.50
N ARG A 79 8.97 -11.89 -0.18
CA ARG A 79 10.08 -11.93 -1.15
C ARG A 79 10.37 -13.33 -1.70
N SER A 80 10.00 -14.38 -0.97
CA SER A 80 10.19 -15.77 -1.40
C SER A 80 9.04 -16.29 -2.29
N TRP A 81 7.94 -15.56 -2.38
CA TRP A 81 6.81 -15.94 -3.23
C TRP A 81 7.15 -15.89 -4.71
N THR A 82 6.35 -16.59 -5.51
CA THR A 82 6.41 -16.47 -6.96
C THR A 82 6.05 -15.03 -7.37
N PRO A 83 6.58 -14.53 -8.51
CA PRO A 83 6.26 -13.18 -8.96
C PRO A 83 4.76 -12.93 -9.16
N ALA A 84 4.02 -13.97 -9.60
CA ALA A 84 2.57 -13.90 -9.73
C ALA A 84 1.87 -13.64 -8.38
N LEU A 85 2.29 -14.30 -7.31
CA LEU A 85 1.70 -14.12 -5.99
C LEU A 85 2.09 -12.77 -5.36
N GLN A 86 3.32 -12.31 -5.58
CA GLN A 86 3.73 -10.94 -5.22
C GLN A 86 2.89 -9.90 -5.97
N SER A 87 2.66 -10.07 -7.26
CA SER A 87 1.79 -9.16 -8.04
C SER A 87 0.35 -9.15 -7.51
N SER A 88 -0.22 -10.30 -7.15
CA SER A 88 -1.54 -10.35 -6.48
C SER A 88 -1.55 -9.61 -5.14
N PHE A 89 -0.47 -9.67 -4.37
CA PHE A 89 -0.32 -8.91 -3.14
C PHE A 89 -0.24 -7.39 -3.38
N ILE A 90 0.55 -6.97 -4.37
CA ILE A 90 0.65 -5.55 -4.76
C ILE A 90 -0.69 -5.02 -5.26
N SER A 91 -1.41 -5.79 -6.09
CA SER A 91 -2.71 -5.36 -6.62
C SER A 91 -3.82 -5.30 -5.56
N GLY A 92 -3.62 -5.86 -4.37
CA GLY A 92 -4.53 -5.70 -3.23
C GLY A 92 -4.51 -4.31 -2.58
N HIS A 93 -3.46 -3.51 -2.81
CA HIS A 93 -3.29 -2.21 -2.14
C HIS A 93 -4.06 -1.08 -2.83
N PRO A 94 -4.62 -0.10 -2.11
CA PRO A 94 -5.32 1.02 -2.73
C PRO A 94 -4.41 1.85 -3.63
N ARG A 95 -5.00 2.45 -4.67
CA ARG A 95 -4.29 3.41 -5.54
C ARG A 95 -3.95 4.68 -4.78
N ILE A 96 -2.84 5.32 -5.14
CA ILE A 96 -2.55 6.67 -4.67
C ILE A 96 -3.55 7.66 -5.27
N GLY A 97 -4.12 8.52 -4.42
CA GLY A 97 -5.17 9.46 -4.86
C GLY A 97 -6.58 8.87 -4.85
N GLU A 98 -6.75 7.57 -4.55
CA GLU A 98 -8.07 7.00 -4.26
C GLU A 98 -8.68 7.73 -3.05
N GLN A 99 -9.97 8.01 -3.14
CA GLN A 99 -10.72 8.70 -2.08
C GLN A 99 -11.94 7.90 -1.61
N ASN A 100 -12.25 6.77 -2.26
CA ASN A 100 -13.35 5.92 -1.89
C ASN A 100 -13.12 5.29 -0.51
N PRO A 101 -13.90 5.66 0.52
CA PRO A 101 -13.72 5.13 1.88
C PRO A 101 -13.95 3.61 1.96
N ALA A 102 -14.68 3.02 1.00
CA ALA A 102 -14.88 1.57 0.94
C ALA A 102 -13.62 0.80 0.51
N GLN A 103 -12.62 1.50 -0.04
CA GLN A 103 -11.36 0.91 -0.52
C GLN A 103 -10.14 1.32 0.30
N LEU A 104 -10.32 2.14 1.36
CA LEU A 104 -9.22 2.64 2.17
C LEU A 104 -9.41 2.23 3.63
N SER A 105 -8.39 1.60 4.22
CA SER A 105 -8.28 1.53 5.68
C SER A 105 -8.10 2.92 6.31
N ALA A 106 -8.31 3.02 7.63
CA ALA A 106 -8.06 4.25 8.38
C ALA A 106 -6.58 4.71 8.29
N LEU A 107 -5.64 3.75 8.25
CA LEU A 107 -4.21 4.04 8.07
C LEU A 107 -3.93 4.55 6.66
N SER A 108 -4.45 3.87 5.63
CA SER A 108 -4.35 4.33 4.23
C SER A 108 -4.96 5.72 4.02
N THR A 109 -6.09 6.00 4.68
CA THR A 109 -6.71 7.33 4.68
C THR A 109 -5.77 8.37 5.30
N SER A 110 -5.23 8.08 6.49
CA SER A 110 -4.31 9.00 7.19
C SER A 110 -3.02 9.27 6.40
N GLU A 111 -2.48 8.23 5.77
CA GLU A 111 -1.28 8.31 4.92
C GLU A 111 -1.46 9.29 3.77
N GLN A 112 -2.68 9.39 3.23
CA GLN A 112 -2.96 10.27 2.09
C GLN A 112 -3.70 11.58 2.47
N ALA A 113 -4.20 11.74 3.70
CA ALA A 113 -5.04 12.88 4.11
C ALA A 113 -4.27 14.15 4.54
N ARG A 114 -2.93 14.13 4.50
CA ARG A 114 -2.12 15.15 5.19
C ARG A 114 -2.22 16.56 4.60
N TYR A 115 -2.59 16.70 3.33
CA TYR A 115 -2.63 18.00 2.65
C TYR A 115 -3.89 18.18 1.80
N HIS A 116 -4.38 19.42 1.72
CA HIS A 116 -5.42 19.79 0.77
C HIS A 116 -4.91 19.53 -0.65
N THR A 117 -5.49 18.54 -1.32
CA THR A 117 -5.06 18.18 -2.67
C THR A 117 -5.95 18.91 -3.68
N PRO A 118 -5.38 19.69 -4.62
CA PRO A 118 -6.16 20.29 -5.70
C PRO A 118 -6.89 19.22 -6.53
N PRO A 119 -8.15 19.44 -6.95
CA PRO A 119 -8.91 18.44 -7.72
C PRO A 119 -8.20 17.92 -8.97
N TRP A 120 -7.48 18.79 -9.69
CA TRP A 120 -6.72 18.41 -10.89
C TRP A 120 -5.58 17.44 -10.60
N VAL A 121 -4.99 17.47 -9.39
CA VAL A 121 -3.96 16.52 -8.97
C VAL A 121 -4.56 15.13 -8.77
N ILE A 122 -5.76 15.04 -8.18
CA ILE A 122 -6.48 13.77 -8.02
C ILE A 122 -6.84 13.19 -9.40
N GLU A 123 -7.37 14.03 -10.30
CA GLU A 123 -7.71 13.64 -11.67
C GLU A 123 -6.47 13.10 -12.41
N ARG A 124 -5.34 13.81 -12.32
CA ARG A 124 -4.11 13.36 -12.97
C ARG A 124 -3.52 12.11 -12.35
N LEU A 125 -3.54 11.96 -11.03
CA LEU A 125 -3.15 10.69 -10.39
C LEU A 125 -4.02 9.54 -10.86
N GLY A 126 -5.33 9.75 -11.05
CA GLY A 126 -6.23 8.76 -11.65
C GLY A 126 -5.77 8.33 -13.05
N TRP A 127 -5.46 9.29 -13.91
CA TRP A 127 -4.90 9.01 -15.25
C TRP A 127 -3.56 8.28 -15.18
N LEU A 128 -2.63 8.73 -14.32
CA LEU A 128 -1.31 8.13 -14.16
C LEU A 128 -1.40 6.69 -13.66
N ASN A 129 -2.29 6.40 -12.71
CA ASN A 129 -2.56 5.03 -12.27
C ASN A 129 -2.99 4.14 -13.46
N GLY A 130 -3.86 4.65 -14.35
CA GLY A 130 -4.25 3.92 -15.56
C GLY A 130 -3.07 3.64 -16.50
N VAL A 131 -2.24 4.65 -16.76
CA VAL A 131 -1.03 4.49 -17.59
C VAL A 131 -0.03 3.51 -16.97
N TYR A 132 0.15 3.57 -15.66
CA TYR A 132 1.01 2.63 -14.94
C TYR A 132 0.48 1.20 -15.03
N GLU A 133 -0.81 0.99 -14.79
CA GLU A 133 -1.43 -0.34 -14.85
C GLU A 133 -1.45 -0.91 -16.27
N GLU A 134 -1.53 -0.05 -17.31
CA GLU A 134 -1.37 -0.47 -18.70
C GLU A 134 0.08 -0.88 -19.01
N ARG A 135 1.07 -0.16 -18.47
CA ARG A 135 2.50 -0.46 -18.65
C ARG A 135 2.93 -1.72 -17.90
N TYR A 136 2.50 -1.84 -16.65
CA TYR A 136 2.89 -2.89 -15.70
C TYR A 136 1.67 -3.72 -15.30
N GLU A 137 1.25 -4.59 -16.21
CA GLU A 137 0.05 -5.41 -16.02
C GLU A 137 0.12 -6.20 -14.70
N GLY A 138 -0.98 -6.13 -13.93
CA GLY A 138 -1.12 -6.80 -12.63
C GLY A 138 -0.46 -6.07 -11.44
N LEU A 139 0.18 -4.91 -11.65
CA LEU A 139 0.76 -4.11 -10.56
C LEU A 139 -0.08 -2.85 -10.29
N ARG A 140 0.12 -2.26 -9.11
CA ARG A 140 -0.35 -0.90 -8.76
C ARG A 140 0.84 -0.05 -8.38
N TYR A 141 0.77 1.26 -8.67
CA TYR A 141 1.85 2.17 -8.29
C TYR A 141 1.81 2.42 -6.79
N ILE A 142 2.69 1.73 -6.06
CA ILE A 142 2.87 1.90 -4.63
C ILE A 142 4.14 2.71 -4.38
N THR A 143 4.03 3.70 -3.49
CA THR A 143 5.15 4.53 -3.05
C THR A 143 4.93 4.93 -1.59
N PHE A 144 5.96 4.79 -0.76
CA PHE A 144 5.96 5.17 0.64
C PHE A 144 6.08 6.68 0.74
N VAL A 145 4.95 7.36 0.88
CA VAL A 145 4.89 8.83 0.79
C VAL A 145 5.79 9.56 1.80
N ASN A 146 6.05 9.01 2.99
CA ASN A 146 6.94 9.61 4.00
C ASN A 146 6.74 11.12 4.23
N GLY A 147 5.50 11.60 4.18
CA GLY A 147 5.16 13.01 4.35
C GLY A 147 5.18 13.88 3.09
N ARG A 148 5.49 13.30 1.92
CA ARG A 148 5.30 13.91 0.60
C ARG A 148 3.82 14.23 0.34
N THR A 149 3.60 15.29 -0.40
CA THR A 149 2.30 15.71 -0.93
C THR A 149 1.89 14.85 -2.13
N ARG A 150 0.60 14.83 -2.45
CA ARG A 150 0.11 14.17 -3.68
C ARG A 150 0.68 14.81 -4.97
N THR A 151 1.04 16.10 -4.93
CA THR A 151 1.70 16.76 -6.06
C THR A 151 3.12 16.23 -6.26
N GLU A 152 3.90 16.05 -5.18
CA GLU A 152 5.24 15.44 -5.28
C GLU A 152 5.18 14.00 -5.79
N VAL A 153 4.18 13.22 -5.36
CA VAL A 153 3.98 11.85 -5.86
C VAL A 153 3.56 11.84 -7.34
N LEU A 154 2.72 12.79 -7.75
CA LEU A 154 2.35 12.98 -9.16
C LEU A 154 3.60 13.23 -10.01
N GLU A 155 4.49 14.14 -9.59
CA GLU A 155 5.72 14.45 -10.32
C GLU A 155 6.70 13.26 -10.37
N GLU A 156 6.80 12.49 -9.28
CA GLU A 156 7.56 11.23 -9.26
C GLU A 156 7.01 10.24 -10.29
N MET A 157 5.70 10.03 -10.28
CA MET A 157 5.04 9.06 -11.16
C MET A 157 5.11 9.47 -12.63
N GLU A 158 5.03 10.77 -12.93
CA GLU A 158 5.29 11.29 -14.28
C GLU A 158 6.71 10.97 -14.74
N SER A 159 7.69 11.19 -13.88
CA SER A 159 9.09 10.90 -14.17
C SER A 159 9.34 9.41 -14.36
N ALA A 160 8.72 8.55 -13.54
CA ALA A 160 8.85 7.10 -13.62
C ALA A 160 8.25 6.56 -14.92
N LEU A 161 7.11 7.10 -15.36
CA LEU A 161 6.42 6.69 -16.58
C LEU A 161 6.99 7.34 -17.85
N GLY A 162 7.80 8.38 -17.72
CA GLY A 162 8.35 9.14 -18.84
C GLY A 162 7.29 9.92 -19.61
N VAL A 163 6.19 10.30 -18.95
CA VAL A 163 5.13 11.11 -19.55
C VAL A 163 5.48 12.59 -19.44
N GLU A 164 4.88 13.44 -20.29
CA GLU A 164 4.98 14.90 -20.12
C GLU A 164 4.53 15.28 -18.70
N LYS A 165 5.02 16.41 -18.16
CA LYS A 165 4.62 16.91 -16.85
C LYS A 165 3.37 17.78 -16.90
N ALA A 166 2.54 17.70 -15.87
CA ALA A 166 1.36 18.56 -15.74
C ALA A 166 1.81 20.01 -15.64
N ARG A 167 1.09 20.91 -16.32
CA ARG A 167 1.27 22.36 -16.13
C ARG A 167 0.13 23.03 -15.36
N GLY A 168 -0.73 22.24 -14.72
CA GLY A 168 -1.84 22.70 -13.88
C GLY A 168 -3.22 22.19 -14.34
N PRO A 169 -4.31 22.85 -13.89
CA PRO A 169 -5.67 22.50 -14.31
C PRO A 169 -5.83 22.55 -15.83
N GLY A 170 -6.57 21.60 -16.41
CA GLY A 170 -6.81 21.57 -17.85
C GLY A 170 -5.65 20.99 -18.66
N TRP A 171 -4.92 20.02 -18.12
CA TRP A 171 -3.99 19.16 -18.86
C TRP A 171 -4.73 18.18 -19.80
N GLY A 172 -5.54 18.80 -20.66
CA GLY A 172 -6.54 18.28 -21.57
C GLY A 172 -7.23 19.41 -22.37
N GLY A 173 -6.65 20.62 -22.46
CA GLY A 173 -7.02 21.57 -23.52
C GLY A 173 -6.69 20.97 -24.88
N GLU A 174 -7.60 21.10 -25.85
CA GLU A 174 -7.56 20.54 -27.22
C GLU A 174 -6.14 20.22 -27.71
N GLY A 175 -5.70 18.95 -27.56
CA GLY A 175 -4.39 18.49 -28.02
C GLY A 175 -3.54 17.67 -27.02
N GLY A 176 -4.02 17.38 -25.82
CA GLY A 176 -3.27 16.61 -24.79
C GLY A 176 -3.29 15.08 -24.95
N GLU A 177 -3.90 14.54 -25.99
CA GLU A 177 -3.90 13.10 -26.29
C GLU A 177 -2.67 12.70 -27.12
N ASN A 178 -1.47 13.03 -26.65
CA ASN A 178 -0.31 12.24 -27.07
C ASN A 178 -0.26 11.01 -26.16
N SER A 179 -1.19 10.09 -26.43
CA SER A 179 -1.00 8.66 -26.19
C SER A 179 0.17 8.22 -27.07
N SER A 180 1.40 8.56 -26.66
CA SER A 180 2.53 7.75 -27.06
C SER A 180 2.22 6.37 -26.51
N ALA A 181 1.96 5.41 -27.40
CA ALA A 181 1.64 4.04 -27.06
C ALA A 181 2.45 3.63 -25.84
N VAL A 182 1.77 3.51 -24.68
CA VAL A 182 2.42 3.14 -23.44
C VAL A 182 3.03 1.78 -23.71
N VAL A 183 4.36 1.73 -23.80
CA VAL A 183 5.04 0.49 -24.16
C VAL A 183 4.82 -0.47 -23.01
N LYS A 184 3.92 -1.44 -23.25
CA LYS A 184 3.65 -2.49 -22.28
C LYS A 184 4.92 -3.25 -21.99
N VAL A 185 5.21 -3.43 -20.71
CA VAL A 185 6.32 -4.24 -20.25
C VAL A 185 5.85 -5.69 -20.22
N GLU A 186 6.70 -6.60 -20.69
CA GLU A 186 6.44 -8.03 -20.63
C GLU A 186 6.31 -8.48 -19.17
N VAL A 187 5.17 -9.08 -18.81
CA VAL A 187 4.94 -9.64 -17.48
C VAL A 187 5.95 -10.75 -17.21
N GLY A 188 6.68 -10.62 -16.10
CA GLY A 188 7.79 -11.53 -15.74
C GLY A 188 9.11 -11.24 -16.45
N GLY A 189 9.18 -10.23 -17.33
CA GLY A 189 10.42 -9.72 -17.89
C GLY A 189 11.26 -8.94 -16.86
N GLU A 190 12.51 -8.63 -17.20
CA GLU A 190 13.47 -7.99 -16.26
C GLU A 190 12.97 -6.66 -15.69
N GLU A 191 12.40 -5.79 -16.54
CA GLU A 191 11.85 -4.50 -16.10
C GLU A 191 10.63 -4.68 -15.19
N TRP A 192 9.73 -5.61 -15.53
CA TRP A 192 8.54 -5.88 -14.72
C TRP A 192 8.91 -6.47 -13.35
N LEU A 193 9.89 -7.38 -13.30
CA LEU A 193 10.38 -7.96 -12.05
C LEU A 193 11.07 -6.91 -11.16
N LYS A 194 11.84 -5.99 -11.73
CA LYS A 194 12.45 -4.87 -10.99
C LYS A 194 11.38 -3.96 -10.39
N GLU A 195 10.34 -3.65 -11.17
CA GLU A 195 9.25 -2.80 -10.69
C GLU A 195 8.42 -3.50 -9.60
N LEU A 196 8.18 -4.80 -9.74
CA LEU A 196 7.56 -5.61 -8.71
C LEU A 196 8.38 -5.62 -7.41
N GLU A 197 9.70 -5.83 -7.50
CA GLU A 197 10.61 -5.80 -6.34
C GLU A 197 10.57 -4.43 -5.64
N ARG A 198 10.60 -3.34 -6.41
CA ARG A 198 10.45 -1.97 -5.90
C ARG A 198 9.14 -1.82 -5.15
N ALA A 199 8.02 -2.21 -5.76
CA ALA A 199 6.68 -2.09 -5.16
C ALA A 199 6.56 -2.89 -3.85
N VAL A 200 7.10 -4.12 -3.79
CA VAL A 200 7.18 -4.91 -2.55
C VAL A 200 8.00 -4.17 -1.49
N GLY A 201 9.12 -3.56 -1.87
CA GLY A 201 9.94 -2.72 -1.00
C GLY A 201 9.16 -1.55 -0.39
N GLU A 202 8.41 -0.81 -1.20
CA GLU A 202 7.58 0.31 -0.75
C GLU A 202 6.51 -0.11 0.26
N VAL A 203 5.84 -1.24 0.01
CA VAL A 203 4.85 -1.80 0.96
C VAL A 203 5.50 -2.13 2.31
N ILE A 204 6.70 -2.70 2.31
CA ILE A 204 7.42 -3.01 3.56
C ILE A 204 7.80 -1.73 4.31
N LEU A 205 8.20 -0.67 3.61
CA LEU A 205 8.47 0.64 4.22
C LEU A 205 7.21 1.24 4.85
N ILE A 206 6.07 1.14 4.16
CA ILE A 206 4.75 1.54 4.69
C ILE A 206 4.42 0.76 5.96
N ALA A 207 4.56 -0.57 5.96
CA ALA A 207 4.30 -1.40 7.13
C ALA A 207 5.19 -1.01 8.33
N LYS A 208 6.48 -0.76 8.12
CA LYS A 208 7.40 -0.27 9.16
C LYS A 208 7.01 1.12 9.68
N ASP A 209 6.54 2.01 8.81
CA ASP A 209 6.05 3.33 9.19
C ASP A 209 4.76 3.26 10.01
N ARG A 210 3.85 2.33 9.67
CA ARG A 210 2.65 2.04 10.45
C ARG A 210 2.98 1.58 11.87
N VAL A 211 3.95 0.67 12.03
CA VAL A 211 4.44 0.25 13.36
C VAL A 211 4.91 1.47 14.17
N ARG A 212 5.72 2.35 13.57
CA ARG A 212 6.20 3.60 14.23
C ARG A 212 5.05 4.53 14.60
N LYS A 213 4.11 4.79 13.69
CA LYS A 213 2.95 5.68 13.92
C LYS A 213 1.99 5.16 14.99
N LEU A 214 1.92 3.84 15.17
CA LEU A 214 1.13 3.20 16.21
C LEU A 214 1.86 3.15 17.56
N GLY A 215 3.11 3.62 17.65
CA GLY A 215 3.89 3.61 18.89
C GLY A 215 4.38 2.22 19.29
N LEU A 216 4.61 1.34 18.32
CA LEU A 216 4.93 -0.08 18.51
C LEU A 216 6.37 -0.43 18.08
N ALA A 217 7.18 0.58 17.78
CA ALA A 217 8.57 0.45 17.32
C ALA A 217 9.57 0.36 18.47
#